data_AF-A0A7Y3JFK3-F1
#
_entry.id   AF-A0A7Y3JFK3-F1
#
_cell.length_a   1.000
_cell.length_b   1.000
_cell.length_c   1.000
_cell.angle_alpha   90.00
_cell.angle_beta   90.00
_cell.angle_gamma   90.00
#
_symmetry.space_group_name_H-M   'P 1'
#
loop_
_entity.id
_entity.type
_entity.pdbx_description
1 polymer ?
#
loop_
_entity_poly.entity_id
_entity_poly.type
_entity_poly.pdbx_seq_one_letter_code
_entity_poly.pdbx_strand_id
1 'polypeptide(L)'
;SLVALNVVAVLGYGEWWQVFTYMYVHATPLHILFNMIALFFFGLALEHNIGSWEFLIFYHVIGLLAGLFSLLAYAVLGAGEVWLMGASGAIFGVMLGYATFRPNDRVLVFFIIPLRAMSMVLIFTAFEVFSEFLNPYSGIAHLTHLAGFLFAFFYLWLRFRLNPWTVFWNRDRFR
;
A
#
# COMPACT_ATOMS: atom_id res chain seq x y z
N SER A 1 7.08 -3.84 -20.21
CA SER A 1 6.83 -2.44 -20.66
C SER A 1 7.91 -1.55 -20.05
N LEU A 2 8.35 -0.48 -20.71
CA LEU A 2 9.48 0.35 -20.23
C LEU A 2 9.25 1.08 -18.89
N VAL A 3 8.08 0.94 -18.28
CA VAL A 3 7.63 1.74 -17.13
C VAL A 3 7.11 0.91 -15.96
N ALA A 4 6.87 -0.38 -16.14
CA ALA A 4 6.52 -1.31 -15.06
C ALA A 4 7.80 -1.92 -14.49
N LEU A 5 7.83 -2.19 -13.18
CA LEU A 5 9.01 -2.71 -12.50
C LEU A 5 9.23 -4.17 -12.84
N ASN A 6 10.42 -4.47 -13.37
CA ASN A 6 10.90 -5.81 -13.64
C ASN A 6 12.37 -5.95 -13.20
N VAL A 7 12.72 -7.07 -12.57
CA VAL A 7 14.06 -7.28 -12.01
C VAL A 7 15.12 -7.31 -13.10
N VAL A 8 14.85 -8.02 -14.21
CA VAL A 8 15.80 -8.14 -15.33
C VAL A 8 16.03 -6.77 -15.98
N ALA A 9 14.97 -5.99 -16.16
CA ALA A 9 15.06 -4.60 -16.65
C ALA A 9 15.90 -3.71 -15.73
N VAL A 10 15.60 -3.70 -14.43
CA VAL A 10 16.27 -2.81 -13.47
C VAL A 10 17.72 -3.22 -13.24
N LEU A 11 17.98 -4.49 -12.90
CA LEU A 11 19.30 -4.96 -12.51
C LEU A 11 20.17 -5.36 -13.71
N GLY A 12 19.57 -5.86 -14.79
CA GLY A 12 20.29 -6.29 -16.00
C GLY A 12 20.55 -5.17 -16.99
N TYR A 13 19.59 -4.26 -17.17
CA TYR A 13 19.66 -3.19 -18.18
C TYR A 13 19.75 -1.77 -17.58
N GLY A 14 19.73 -1.63 -16.25
CA GLY A 14 19.89 -0.34 -15.58
C GLY A 14 18.65 0.55 -15.61
N GLU A 15 17.46 -0.02 -15.82
CA GLU A 15 16.19 0.72 -15.94
C GLU A 15 15.63 1.18 -14.57
N TRP A 16 16.45 1.84 -13.75
CA TRP A 16 16.13 2.21 -12.36
C TRP A 16 14.92 3.14 -12.20
N TRP A 17 14.52 3.87 -13.25
CA TRP A 17 13.30 4.67 -13.23
C TRP A 17 12.05 3.82 -12.97
N GLN A 18 12.07 2.53 -13.31
CA GLN A 18 10.94 1.64 -13.09
C GLN A 18 10.57 1.50 -11.62
N VAL A 19 11.52 1.68 -10.69
CA VAL A 19 11.26 1.69 -9.24
C VAL A 19 10.29 2.81 -8.83
N PHE A 20 10.22 3.88 -9.62
CA PHE A 20 9.29 4.97 -9.42
C PHE A 20 8.09 4.90 -10.38
N THR A 21 8.32 4.64 -11.67
CA THR A 21 7.26 4.74 -12.68
C THR A 21 6.19 3.65 -12.55
N TYR A 22 6.51 2.49 -11.96
CA TYR A 22 5.55 1.40 -11.81
C TYR A 22 4.27 1.82 -11.06
N MET A 23 4.39 2.81 -10.17
CA MET A 23 3.28 3.35 -9.37
C MET A 23 2.17 3.96 -10.23
N TYR A 24 2.47 4.37 -11.47
CA TYR A 24 1.55 5.10 -12.34
C TYR A 24 1.00 4.25 -13.49
N VAL A 25 1.44 2.99 -13.59
CA VAL A 25 1.06 2.08 -14.67
C VAL A 25 0.16 1.01 -14.09
N HIS A 26 -0.89 0.60 -14.82
CA HIS A 26 -1.86 -0.35 -14.33
C HIS A 26 -2.15 -1.42 -15.38
N ALA A 27 -2.29 -2.67 -14.92
CA ALA A 27 -2.49 -3.81 -15.80
C ALA A 27 -3.85 -3.81 -16.53
N THR A 28 -4.89 -3.26 -15.90
CA THR A 28 -6.25 -3.25 -16.46
C THR A 28 -7.01 -1.97 -16.10
N PRO A 29 -8.04 -1.58 -16.88
CA PRO A 29 -8.92 -0.45 -16.54
C PRO A 29 -9.59 -0.58 -15.17
N LEU A 30 -9.97 -1.81 -14.78
CA LEU A 30 -10.59 -2.06 -13.48
C LEU A 30 -9.58 -1.88 -12.33
N HIS A 31 -8.32 -2.26 -12.53
CA HIS A 31 -7.26 -2.07 -11.54
C HIS A 31 -7.01 -0.58 -11.26
N ILE A 32 -6.86 0.25 -12.30
CA ILE A 32 -6.73 1.71 -12.09
C ILE A 32 -7.98 2.30 -11.45
N LEU A 33 -9.18 1.87 -11.85
CA LEU A 33 -10.42 2.37 -11.26
C LEU A 33 -10.45 2.14 -9.74
N PHE A 34 -10.18 0.94 -9.27
CA PHE A 34 -10.20 0.65 -7.83
C PHE A 34 -9.08 1.36 -7.06
N ASN A 35 -7.88 1.49 -7.65
CA ASN A 35 -6.82 2.28 -7.04
C ASN A 35 -7.22 3.75 -6.88
N MET A 36 -7.84 4.34 -7.89
CA MET A 36 -8.29 5.74 -7.83
C MET A 36 -9.47 5.92 -6.87
N ILE A 37 -10.40 4.97 -6.79
CA ILE A 37 -11.47 4.99 -5.77
C ILE A 37 -10.88 4.97 -4.36
N ALA A 38 -9.95 4.05 -4.09
CA ALA A 38 -9.30 3.95 -2.79
C ALA A 38 -8.51 5.23 -2.45
N LEU A 39 -7.76 5.77 -3.42
CA LEU A 39 -7.02 7.01 -3.25
C LEU A 39 -7.95 8.22 -3.06
N PHE A 40 -9.09 8.27 -3.75
CA PHE A 40 -10.07 9.33 -3.56
C PHE A 40 -10.65 9.32 -2.14
N PHE A 41 -11.14 8.17 -1.65
CA PHE A 41 -11.76 8.12 -0.33
C PHE A 41 -10.75 8.22 0.82
N PHE A 42 -9.69 7.41 0.78
CA PHE A 42 -8.72 7.34 1.88
C PHE A 42 -7.60 8.36 1.75
N GLY A 43 -7.19 8.68 0.52
CA GLY A 43 -6.16 9.67 0.26
C GLY A 43 -6.63 11.07 0.64
N LEU A 44 -7.80 11.51 0.18
CA LEU A 44 -8.34 12.83 0.57
C LEU A 44 -8.54 12.95 2.09
N ALA A 45 -9.04 11.89 2.74
CA ALA A 45 -9.21 11.89 4.19
C ALA A 45 -7.87 11.99 4.93
N LEU A 46 -6.87 11.18 4.53
CA LEU A 46 -5.53 11.25 5.11
C LEU A 46 -4.87 12.59 4.84
N GLU A 47 -4.96 13.11 3.61
CA GLU A 47 -4.44 14.42 3.22
C GLU A 47 -5.00 15.53 4.12
N HIS A 48 -6.29 15.51 4.42
CA HIS A 48 -6.89 16.46 5.35
C HIS A 48 -6.32 16.35 6.78
N ASN A 49 -5.87 15.15 7.19
CA ASN A 49 -5.27 14.93 8.51
C ASN A 49 -3.80 15.35 8.60
N ILE A 50 -3.02 15.17 7.54
CA ILE A 50 -1.55 15.39 7.57
C ILE A 50 -1.07 16.58 6.73
N GLY A 51 -1.95 17.15 5.90
CA GLY A 51 -1.64 18.21 4.94
C GLY A 51 -1.16 17.68 3.59
N SER A 52 -1.42 18.45 2.52
CA SER A 52 -1.12 18.08 1.13
C SER A 52 0.34 17.73 0.88
N TRP A 53 1.27 18.49 1.45
CA TRP A 53 2.70 18.27 1.20
C TRP A 53 3.22 17.01 1.89
N GLU A 54 2.79 16.77 3.13
CA GLU A 54 3.15 15.56 3.86
C GLU A 54 2.47 14.33 3.25
N PHE A 55 1.24 14.45 2.73
CA PHE A 55 0.57 13.40 1.98
C PHE A 55 1.31 13.02 0.71
N LEU A 56 1.78 14.00 -0.07
CA LEU A 56 2.60 13.73 -1.25
C LEU A 56 3.89 13.00 -0.88
N ILE A 57 4.60 13.45 0.16
CA ILE A 57 5.81 12.77 0.64
C ILE A 57 5.48 11.34 1.09
N PHE A 58 4.44 11.18 1.91
CA PHE A 58 3.99 9.88 2.40
C PHE A 58 3.71 8.92 1.24
N TYR A 59 2.84 9.31 0.30
CA TYR A 59 2.44 8.45 -0.82
C TYR A 59 3.63 7.97 -1.65
N HIS A 60 4.55 8.88 -2.01
CA HIS A 60 5.70 8.53 -2.85
C HIS A 60 6.77 7.75 -2.09
N VAL A 61 7.04 8.08 -0.82
CA VAL A 61 8.00 7.34 0.00
C VAL A 61 7.53 5.91 0.22
N ILE A 62 6.25 5.71 0.57
CA ILE A 62 5.71 4.36 0.77
C ILE A 62 5.74 3.57 -0.53
N GLY A 63 5.33 4.16 -1.65
CA GLY A 63 5.37 3.49 -2.95
C GLY A 63 6.80 3.13 -3.39
N LEU A 64 7.77 4.03 -3.21
CA LEU A 64 9.17 3.77 -3.53
C LEU A 64 9.75 2.64 -2.68
N LEU A 65 9.51 2.66 -1.36
CA LEU A 65 10.00 1.62 -0.46
C LEU A 65 9.35 0.27 -0.74
N ALA A 66 8.05 0.25 -1.03
CA ALA A 66 7.35 -0.96 -1.45
C ALA A 66 7.92 -1.52 -2.77
N GLY A 67 8.18 -0.67 -3.76
CA GLY A 67 8.75 -1.08 -5.05
C GLY A 67 10.18 -1.61 -4.90
N LEU A 68 11.03 -0.94 -4.11
CA LEU A 68 12.38 -1.40 -3.80
C LEU A 68 12.38 -2.75 -3.06
N PHE A 69 11.48 -2.90 -2.09
CA PHE A 69 11.34 -4.18 -1.37
C PHE A 69 10.92 -5.30 -2.33
N SER A 70 9.91 -5.05 -3.18
CA SER A 70 9.46 -6.04 -4.16
C SER A 70 10.55 -6.38 -5.17
N LEU A 71 11.31 -5.40 -5.66
CA LEU A 71 12.47 -5.63 -6.54
C LEU A 71 13.46 -6.62 -5.90
N LEU A 72 13.85 -6.37 -4.64
CA LEU A 72 14.77 -7.23 -3.90
C LEU A 72 14.17 -8.61 -3.65
N ALA A 73 12.92 -8.67 -3.21
CA ALA A 73 12.22 -9.93 -2.97
C ALA A 73 12.15 -10.77 -4.24
N TYR A 74 11.82 -10.18 -5.39
CA TYR A 74 11.71 -10.90 -6.66
C TYR A 74 13.07 -11.38 -7.15
N ALA A 75 14.13 -10.60 -6.93
CA ALA A 75 15.49 -11.02 -7.25
C ALA A 75 15.92 -12.24 -6.42
N VAL A 76 15.65 -12.22 -5.11
CA VAL A 76 16.04 -13.30 -4.18
C VAL A 76 15.20 -14.56 -4.40
N LEU A 77 13.92 -14.42 -4.69
CA LEU A 77 12.99 -15.54 -4.89
C LEU A 77 13.04 -16.14 -6.31
N GLY A 78 13.91 -15.63 -7.19
CA GLY A 78 14.00 -16.11 -8.58
C GLY A 78 12.80 -15.72 -9.44
N ALA A 79 12.02 -14.72 -9.03
CA ALA A 79 10.83 -14.22 -9.72
C ALA A 79 11.15 -13.05 -10.68
N GLY A 80 12.32 -13.08 -11.33
CA GLY A 80 12.85 -11.94 -12.08
C GLY A 80 12.01 -11.52 -13.31
N GLU A 81 11.22 -12.45 -13.85
CA GLU A 81 10.34 -12.23 -15.01
C GLU A 81 9.00 -11.57 -14.66
N VAL A 82 8.69 -11.41 -13.37
CA VAL A 82 7.43 -10.80 -12.93
C VAL A 82 7.47 -9.29 -13.19
N TRP A 83 6.36 -8.77 -13.68
CA TRP A 83 6.15 -7.34 -13.92
C TRP A 83 5.23 -6.78 -12.83
N LEU A 84 5.77 -5.89 -12.01
CA LEU A 84 5.02 -5.15 -11.01
C LEU A 84 4.54 -3.82 -11.59
N MET A 85 3.25 -3.53 -11.43
CA MET A 85 2.64 -2.28 -11.85
C MET A 85 1.42 -1.98 -10.97
N GLY A 86 1.28 -0.73 -10.56
CA GLY A 86 0.14 -0.23 -9.80
C GLY A 86 0.54 0.57 -8.56
N ALA A 87 -0.30 1.54 -8.22
CA ALA A 87 -0.17 2.38 -7.03
C ALA A 87 -0.50 1.66 -5.70
N SER A 88 -0.94 0.42 -5.77
CA SER A 88 -1.61 -0.29 -4.69
C SER A 88 -0.75 -0.47 -3.43
N GLY A 89 0.56 -0.63 -3.55
CA GLY A 89 1.48 -0.63 -2.39
C GLY A 89 1.40 0.67 -1.58
N ALA A 90 1.45 1.82 -2.25
CA ALA A 90 1.28 3.13 -1.60
C ALA A 90 -0.13 3.27 -1.01
N ILE A 91 -1.15 2.80 -1.72
CA ILE A 91 -2.56 2.88 -1.29
C ILE A 91 -2.81 2.06 -0.03
N PHE A 92 -2.24 0.85 0.11
CA PHE A 92 -2.30 0.09 1.36
C PHE A 92 -1.72 0.87 2.53
N GLY A 93 -0.62 1.59 2.28
CA GLY A 93 -0.06 2.53 3.25
C GLY A 93 -1.00 3.69 3.59
N VAL A 94 -1.63 4.30 2.58
CA VAL A 94 -2.63 5.37 2.76
C VAL A 94 -3.81 4.89 3.59
N MET A 95 -4.29 3.67 3.36
CA MET A 95 -5.38 3.08 4.13
C MET A 95 -4.99 2.89 5.60
N LEU A 96 -3.78 2.39 5.89
CA LEU A 96 -3.27 2.31 7.25
C LEU A 96 -3.11 3.69 7.89
N GLY A 97 -2.60 4.67 7.13
CA GLY A 97 -2.50 6.06 7.58
C GLY A 97 -3.86 6.62 7.98
N TYR A 98 -4.84 6.53 7.09
CA TYR A 98 -6.22 6.93 7.35
C TYR A 98 -6.77 6.25 8.62
N ALA A 99 -6.66 4.92 8.71
CA ALA A 99 -7.13 4.18 9.87
C ALA A 99 -6.38 4.52 11.17
N THR A 100 -5.14 5.00 11.08
CA THR A 100 -4.37 5.43 12.26
C THR A 100 -4.81 6.80 12.77
N PHE A 101 -5.13 7.73 11.88
CA PHE A 101 -5.64 9.05 12.26
C PHE A 101 -7.14 9.05 12.58
N ARG A 102 -7.91 8.15 11.96
CA ARG A 102 -9.37 8.07 12.08
C ARG A 102 -9.86 6.65 12.39
N PRO A 103 -9.38 6.01 13.48
CA PRO A 103 -9.59 4.58 13.74
C PRO A 103 -11.06 4.17 13.96
N ASN A 104 -11.89 5.12 14.41
CA ASN A 104 -13.29 4.89 14.76
C ASN A 104 -14.27 5.30 13.65
N ASP A 105 -13.80 5.90 12.55
CA ASP A 105 -14.65 6.20 11.41
C ASP A 105 -15.30 4.92 10.89
N ARG A 106 -16.57 5.02 10.48
CA ARG A 106 -17.30 3.90 9.87
C ARG A 106 -17.21 4.01 8.35
N VAL A 107 -16.57 3.04 7.74
CA VAL A 107 -16.44 2.89 6.28
C VAL A 107 -17.40 1.80 5.82
N LEU A 108 -18.22 2.09 4.81
CA LEU A 108 -19.11 1.11 4.19
C LEU A 108 -18.33 0.27 3.18
N VAL A 109 -17.91 -0.92 3.60
CA VAL A 109 -17.27 -1.89 2.72
C VAL A 109 -18.31 -2.47 1.76
N PHE A 110 -18.01 -2.43 0.46
CA PHE A 110 -18.92 -2.79 -0.64
C PHE A 110 -20.28 -2.09 -0.56
N PHE A 111 -20.34 -0.88 0.02
CA PHE A 111 -21.57 -0.11 0.25
C PHE A 111 -22.62 -0.80 1.15
N ILE A 112 -22.28 -1.91 1.81
CA ILE A 112 -23.22 -2.73 2.56
C ILE A 112 -22.81 -2.85 4.04
N ILE A 113 -21.53 -3.11 4.31
CA ILE A 113 -21.07 -3.50 5.65
C ILE A 113 -20.33 -2.32 6.30
N PRO A 114 -20.90 -1.64 7.31
CA PRO A 114 -20.20 -0.59 8.05
C PRO A 114 -19.16 -1.22 8.96
N LEU A 115 -17.89 -1.03 8.64
CA LEU A 115 -16.76 -1.44 9.48
C LEU A 115 -16.02 -0.21 9.99
N ARG A 116 -15.41 -0.32 11.16
CA ARG A 116 -14.45 0.69 11.61
C ARG A 116 -13.24 0.70 10.69
N ALA A 117 -12.68 1.87 10.40
CA ALA A 117 -11.53 2.04 9.51
C ALA A 117 -10.40 1.06 9.83
N MET A 118 -9.99 0.97 11.11
CA MET A 118 -8.92 0.06 11.50
C MET A 118 -9.30 -1.43 11.36
N SER A 119 -10.55 -1.79 11.66
CA SER A 119 -11.04 -3.16 11.46
C SER A 119 -11.06 -3.55 9.99
N MET A 120 -11.53 -2.65 9.11
CA MET A 120 -11.52 -2.86 7.66
C MET A 120 -10.10 -3.11 7.16
N VAL A 121 -9.16 -2.23 7.52
CA VAL A 121 -7.76 -2.35 7.09
C VAL A 121 -7.16 -3.67 7.54
N LEU A 122 -7.34 -4.08 8.81
CA LEU A 122 -6.82 -5.36 9.28
C LEU A 122 -7.45 -6.56 8.58
N ILE A 123 -8.75 -6.52 8.27
CA ILE A 123 -9.42 -7.60 7.54
C ILE A 123 -8.88 -7.69 6.12
N PHE A 124 -8.71 -6.56 5.42
CA PHE A 124 -8.16 -6.56 4.07
C PHE A 124 -6.71 -7.02 4.06
N THR A 125 -5.87 -6.58 5.00
CA THR A 125 -4.50 -7.07 5.15
C THR A 125 -4.46 -8.56 5.50
N ALA A 126 -5.35 -9.05 6.36
CA ALA A 126 -5.40 -10.47 6.69
C ALA A 126 -5.84 -11.33 5.50
N PHE A 127 -6.83 -10.86 4.72
CA PHE A 127 -7.23 -11.50 3.48
C PHE A 127 -6.08 -11.54 2.48
N GLU A 128 -5.37 -10.42 2.31
CA GLU A 128 -4.19 -10.30 1.47
C GLU A 128 -3.10 -11.33 1.84
N VAL A 129 -2.75 -11.41 3.13
CA VAL A 129 -1.79 -12.39 3.66
C VAL A 129 -2.29 -13.82 3.45
N PHE A 130 -3.59 -14.09 3.64
CA PHE A 130 -4.14 -15.43 3.44
C PHE A 130 -4.14 -15.85 1.97
N SER A 131 -4.43 -14.93 1.05
CA SER A 131 -4.37 -15.15 -0.39
C SER A 131 -2.96 -15.50 -0.88
N GLU A 132 -1.91 -14.93 -0.26
CA GLU A 132 -0.51 -15.31 -0.49
C GLU A 132 -0.30 -16.82 -0.32
N PHE A 133 -0.80 -17.39 0.77
CA PHE A 133 -0.57 -18.79 1.13
C PHE A 133 -1.34 -19.77 0.24
N LEU A 134 -2.48 -19.35 -0.33
CA LEU A 134 -3.32 -20.22 -1.17
C LEU A 134 -2.88 -20.28 -2.63
N ASN A 135 -2.19 -19.25 -3.14
CA ASN A 135 -1.71 -19.22 -4.51
C ASN A 135 -0.32 -18.57 -4.60
N PRO A 136 0.75 -19.34 -4.32
CA PRO A 136 2.12 -18.82 -4.28
C PRO A 136 2.60 -18.20 -5.60
N TYR A 137 2.01 -18.62 -6.73
CA TYR A 137 2.32 -18.06 -8.06
C TYR A 137 1.69 -16.67 -8.27
N SER A 138 0.56 -16.35 -7.63
CA SER A 138 0.02 -14.98 -7.56
C SER A 138 0.52 -14.18 -6.35
N GLY A 139 1.08 -14.86 -5.34
CA GLY A 139 1.60 -14.28 -4.09
C GLY A 139 2.60 -13.14 -4.28
N ILE A 140 3.40 -13.26 -5.33
CA ILE A 140 4.43 -12.28 -5.67
C ILE A 140 3.87 -10.85 -5.80
N ALA A 141 2.64 -10.68 -6.30
CA ALA A 141 2.00 -9.36 -6.39
C ALA A 141 1.57 -8.79 -5.02
N HIS A 142 1.12 -9.65 -4.10
CA HIS A 142 0.62 -9.26 -2.77
C HIS A 142 1.74 -8.82 -1.82
N LEU A 143 2.97 -9.30 -2.02
CA LEU A 143 4.16 -8.83 -1.28
C LEU A 143 4.33 -7.31 -1.32
N THR A 144 4.00 -6.67 -2.46
CA THR A 144 4.09 -5.21 -2.60
C THR A 144 3.10 -4.49 -1.69
N HIS A 145 1.90 -5.03 -1.52
CA HIS A 145 0.88 -4.46 -0.64
C HIS A 145 1.28 -4.58 0.83
N LEU A 146 1.82 -5.75 1.22
CA LEU A 146 2.34 -5.98 2.57
C LEU A 146 3.55 -5.09 2.87
N ALA A 147 4.45 -4.91 1.91
CA ALA A 147 5.56 -3.98 2.02
C ALA A 147 5.06 -2.53 2.22
N GLY A 148 4.09 -2.10 1.43
CA GLY A 148 3.46 -0.78 1.58
C GLY A 148 2.84 -0.57 2.97
N PHE A 149 2.10 -1.55 3.48
CA PHE A 149 1.56 -1.53 4.84
C PHE A 149 2.68 -1.43 5.90
N LEU A 150 3.73 -2.25 5.77
CA LEU A 150 4.86 -2.27 6.68
C LEU A 150 5.60 -0.93 6.73
N PHE A 151 5.94 -0.36 5.57
CA PHE A 151 6.65 0.92 5.52
C PHE A 151 5.77 2.07 5.99
N ALA A 152 4.45 2.03 5.74
CA ALA A 152 3.53 3.00 6.30
C ALA A 152 3.47 2.92 7.83
N PHE A 153 3.49 1.71 8.41
CA PHE A 153 3.56 1.53 9.85
C PHE A 153 4.79 2.24 10.44
N PHE A 154 5.96 2.00 9.86
CA PHE A 154 7.20 2.65 10.31
C PHE A 154 7.18 4.15 10.07
N TYR A 155 6.68 4.62 8.94
CA TYR A 155 6.54 6.04 8.66
C TYR A 155 5.69 6.72 9.73
N LEU A 156 4.50 6.19 10.01
CA LEU A 156 3.59 6.72 11.02
C LEU A 156 4.23 6.75 12.41
N TRP A 157 4.92 5.67 12.77
CA TRP A 157 5.57 5.57 14.06
C TRP A 157 6.76 6.54 14.21
N LEU A 158 7.61 6.66 13.18
CA LEU A 158 8.81 7.49 13.25
C LEU A 158 8.50 8.97 13.06
N ARG A 159 7.68 9.31 12.05
CA ARG A 159 7.37 10.69 11.65
C ARG A 159 6.35 11.34 12.56
N PHE A 160 5.25 10.64 12.85
CA PHE A 160 4.13 11.20 13.63
C PHE A 160 4.11 10.74 15.09
N ARG A 161 5.01 9.83 15.49
CA ARG A 161 4.99 9.20 16.82
C ARG A 161 3.67 8.47 17.10
N LEU A 162 2.95 8.10 16.06
CA LEU A 162 1.72 7.34 16.12
C LEU A 162 2.04 5.88 15.81
N ASN A 163 1.93 5.01 16.81
CA ASN A 163 2.08 3.58 16.61
C ASN A 163 0.71 2.96 16.25
N PRO A 164 0.49 2.51 15.00
CA PRO A 164 -0.80 1.97 14.57
C PRO A 164 -1.30 0.79 15.41
N TRP A 165 -0.39 -0.05 15.91
CA TRP A 165 -0.73 -1.16 16.80
C TRP A 165 -1.37 -0.65 18.10
N THR A 166 -0.77 0.36 18.72
CA THR A 166 -1.35 0.95 19.93
C THR A 166 -2.67 1.64 19.67
N VAL A 167 -2.84 2.28 18.51
CA VAL A 167 -4.09 2.94 18.11
C VAL A 167 -5.22 1.91 17.96
N PHE A 168 -4.92 0.75 17.38
CA PHE A 168 -5.89 -0.33 17.24
C PHE A 168 -6.45 -0.81 18.58
N TRP A 169 -5.57 -1.00 19.57
CA TRP A 169 -5.98 -1.49 20.89
C TRP A 169 -6.55 -0.42 21.79
N ASN A 170 -6.10 0.83 21.67
CA ASN A 170 -6.45 1.91 22.58
C ASN A 170 -7.66 2.70 22.09
N ARG A 171 -8.84 2.08 22.26
CA ARG A 171 -10.14 2.45 21.69
C ARG A 171 -10.67 3.83 22.11
N ASP A 172 -10.15 4.41 23.19
CA ASP A 172 -10.67 5.63 23.81
C ASP A 172 -9.75 6.86 23.65
N ARG A 173 -8.60 6.72 22.97
CA ARG A 173 -7.59 7.79 22.86
C ARG A 173 -8.01 8.99 22.00
N PHE A 174 -9.09 8.87 21.23
CA PHE A 174 -9.57 9.87 20.26
C PHE A 174 -11.08 10.12 20.35
N ARG A 175 -11.67 9.94 21.54
CA ARG A 175 -13.04 10.41 21.83
C ARG A 175 -13.03 11.84 22.35
#